data_AF-A0A7Y1QM07-F1
#
_entry.id   AF-A0A7Y1QM07-F1
#
_cell.length_a   1.000
_cell.length_b   1.000
_cell.length_c   1.000
_cell.angle_alpha   90.00
_cell.angle_beta   90.00
_cell.angle_gamma   90.00
#
_symmetry.space_group_name_H-M   'P 1'
#
loop_
_entity.id
_entity.type
_entity.pdbx_description
1 polymer ?
#
loop_
_entity_poly.entity_id
_entity_poly.type
_entity_poly.pdbx_seq_one_letter_code
_entity_poly.pdbx_strand_id
1 'polypeptide(L)'
;MSQYDASNRHRAESTSVLLVEDHVFQREYVAQQLRTDIGVEVECASNGIQALEMLRVKRYDLIICDLAMPDMDGIVFIKRLAELNEKPDLVVLSSQPVALIQLVERLASSLGFRQLSALSKPLDTGELSAAMRGFDSTRSLLAVASPGAVSSPMPTDSVDVLEGLIGKQFTAWYQPQHDLETSRIVGVEVLARWNHPSRGILLPSVFLNTIISSGWINHLNSMLLEKALRAQSAWRKMGWPLTLSFNIPVSLLAEESLPERLLAIVEQCGGDPATLMLELTETTETDDYSDYLAGAARLKLKGFKLSIDDYGTGYSSLLNLMSVPFDEIKIDRVFVHGAHKNPVTQAALESSLSLAERLNIKVVAEGVEDPQDLALLKKLGCRTVQGYLFSKPMTASALEQRLLG
;
A
#
# COMPACT_ATOMS: atom_id res chain seq x y z
N MET A 1 -9.97 -49.61 14.67
CA MET A 1 -10.09 -48.66 13.53
C MET A 1 -11.54 -48.32 13.38
N SER A 2 -11.92 -47.11 13.79
CA SER A 2 -13.31 -46.66 13.88
C SER A 2 -13.88 -46.36 12.49
N GLN A 3 -15.18 -46.62 12.29
CA GLN A 3 -15.93 -46.26 11.07
C GLN A 3 -15.85 -44.77 10.69
N TYR A 4 -15.33 -43.91 11.58
CA TYR A 4 -15.03 -42.49 11.32
C TYR A 4 -13.85 -42.27 10.34
N ASP A 5 -12.84 -43.15 10.33
CA ASP A 5 -11.65 -43.00 9.46
C ASP A 5 -11.92 -43.39 8.00
N ALA A 6 -12.89 -44.28 7.77
CA ALA A 6 -13.25 -44.74 6.43
C ALA A 6 -14.04 -43.67 5.64
N SER A 7 -14.84 -42.86 6.35
CA SER A 7 -15.66 -41.80 5.75
C SER A 7 -14.82 -40.61 5.27
N ASN A 8 -13.72 -40.28 5.95
CA ASN A 8 -12.81 -39.20 5.55
C ASN A 8 -11.92 -39.59 4.36
N ARG A 9 -11.53 -40.87 4.26
CA ARG A 9 -10.73 -41.35 3.11
C ARG A 9 -11.52 -41.35 1.81
N HIS A 10 -12.81 -41.68 1.83
CA HIS A 10 -13.65 -41.70 0.63
C HIS A 10 -14.06 -40.32 0.10
N ARG A 11 -13.81 -39.22 0.85
CA ARG A 11 -14.16 -37.86 0.44
C ARG A 11 -12.94 -37.03 -0.01
N ALA A 12 -11.75 -37.37 0.47
CA ALA A 12 -10.47 -36.84 -0.04
C ALA A 12 -10.26 -37.22 -1.53
N GLU A 13 -10.81 -38.35 -1.98
CA GLU A 13 -10.80 -38.80 -3.39
C GLU A 13 -11.67 -37.95 -4.33
N SER A 14 -12.38 -36.92 -3.87
CA SER A 14 -13.29 -36.11 -4.70
C SER A 14 -13.08 -34.59 -4.62
N THR A 15 -12.07 -34.10 -3.89
CA THR A 15 -11.75 -32.67 -3.82
C THR A 15 -10.84 -32.27 -4.99
N SER A 16 -11.33 -31.43 -5.89
CA SER A 16 -10.56 -30.93 -7.04
C SER A 16 -9.83 -29.64 -6.67
N VAL A 17 -8.51 -29.67 -6.67
CA VAL A 17 -7.64 -28.55 -6.28
C VAL A 17 -6.98 -27.92 -7.50
N LEU A 18 -6.98 -26.59 -7.58
CA LEU A 18 -6.20 -25.83 -8.56
C LEU A 18 -5.01 -25.15 -7.88
N LEU A 19 -3.79 -25.52 -8.27
CA LEU A 19 -2.55 -24.89 -7.82
C LEU A 19 -2.07 -23.87 -8.85
N VAL A 20 -1.97 -22.61 -8.46
CA VAL A 20 -1.48 -21.49 -9.28
C VAL A 20 -0.12 -21.03 -8.76
N GLU A 21 0.94 -21.37 -9.49
CA GLU A 21 2.33 -21.12 -9.08
C GLU A 21 3.18 -20.95 -10.34
N ASP A 22 3.92 -19.86 -10.42
CA ASP A 22 4.69 -19.49 -11.61
C ASP A 22 5.99 -20.27 -11.71
N HIS A 23 6.62 -20.57 -10.57
CA HIS A 23 7.89 -21.28 -10.54
C HIS A 23 7.71 -22.79 -10.75
N VAL A 24 8.17 -23.31 -11.89
CA VAL A 24 8.00 -24.71 -12.32
C VAL A 24 8.36 -25.73 -11.23
N PHE A 25 9.53 -25.58 -10.59
CA PHE A 25 9.96 -26.52 -9.55
C PHE A 25 9.12 -26.43 -8.27
N GLN A 26 8.64 -25.24 -7.89
CA GLN A 26 7.82 -25.08 -6.69
C GLN A 26 6.43 -25.66 -6.94
N ARG A 27 5.89 -25.42 -8.14
CA ARG A 27 4.61 -25.98 -8.57
C ARG A 27 4.63 -27.50 -8.55
N GLU A 28 5.65 -28.14 -9.11
CA GLU A 28 5.77 -29.60 -9.11
C GLU A 28 5.94 -30.16 -7.69
N TYR A 29 6.77 -29.52 -6.86
CA TYR A 29 6.98 -29.94 -5.47
C TYR A 29 5.68 -29.89 -4.66
N VAL A 30 4.96 -28.77 -4.68
CA VAL A 30 3.69 -28.61 -3.94
C VAL A 30 2.60 -29.53 -4.50
N ALA A 31 2.50 -29.66 -5.84
CA ALA A 31 1.54 -30.58 -6.46
C ALA A 31 1.82 -32.04 -6.07
N GLN A 32 3.10 -32.44 -6.00
CA GLN A 32 3.47 -33.79 -5.59
C GLN A 32 3.16 -34.04 -4.11
N GLN A 33 3.40 -33.08 -3.22
CA GLN A 33 3.02 -33.19 -1.80
C GLN A 33 1.51 -33.31 -1.64
N LEU A 34 0.71 -32.47 -2.30
CA LEU A 34 -0.75 -32.54 -2.28
C LEU A 34 -1.28 -33.92 -2.75
N ARG A 35 -0.70 -34.46 -3.83
CA ARG A 35 -1.10 -35.77 -4.36
C ARG A 35 -0.69 -36.92 -3.44
N THR A 36 0.50 -36.86 -2.85
CA THR A 36 1.10 -37.98 -2.11
C THR A 36 0.64 -38.02 -0.65
N ASP A 37 0.63 -36.86 0.02
CA ASP A 37 0.41 -36.76 1.46
C ASP A 37 -1.07 -36.57 1.82
N ILE A 38 -1.85 -35.96 0.91
CA ILE A 38 -3.27 -35.63 1.13
C ILE A 38 -4.19 -36.46 0.23
N GLY A 39 -3.74 -36.87 -0.96
CA GLY A 39 -4.49 -37.77 -1.85
C GLY A 39 -5.56 -37.08 -2.70
N VAL A 40 -5.38 -35.79 -3.02
CA VAL A 40 -6.32 -34.99 -3.83
C VAL A 40 -5.90 -34.88 -5.30
N GLU A 41 -6.87 -34.68 -6.19
CA GLU A 41 -6.59 -34.32 -7.58
C GLU A 41 -6.13 -32.87 -7.67
N VAL A 42 -4.95 -32.66 -8.27
CA VAL A 42 -4.35 -31.33 -8.40
C VAL A 42 -4.09 -31.02 -9.87
N GLU A 43 -4.77 -29.99 -10.36
CA GLU A 43 -4.44 -29.33 -11.61
C GLU A 43 -3.58 -28.09 -11.37
N CYS A 44 -2.81 -27.69 -12.38
CA CYS A 44 -1.75 -26.72 -12.22
C CYS A 44 -1.87 -25.60 -13.27
N ALA A 45 -1.75 -24.36 -12.80
CA ALA A 45 -1.65 -23.16 -13.64
C ALA A 45 -0.36 -22.40 -13.33
N SER A 46 0.21 -21.72 -14.32
CA SER A 46 1.45 -20.95 -14.21
C SER A 46 1.26 -19.46 -13.91
N ASN A 47 0.03 -18.94 -14.03
CA ASN A 47 -0.33 -17.57 -13.69
C ASN A 47 -1.86 -17.45 -13.49
N GLY A 48 -2.31 -16.28 -13.02
CA GLY A 48 -3.73 -16.02 -12.82
C GLY A 48 -4.59 -16.09 -14.09
N ILE A 49 -4.02 -15.77 -15.27
CA ILE A 49 -4.75 -15.81 -16.55
C ILE A 49 -5.12 -17.25 -16.89
N GLN A 50 -4.15 -18.16 -16.89
CA GLN A 50 -4.37 -19.59 -17.17
C GLN A 50 -5.34 -20.19 -16.13
N ALA A 51 -5.22 -19.80 -14.87
CA ALA A 51 -6.13 -20.26 -13.83
C ALA A 51 -7.58 -19.83 -14.10
N LEU A 52 -7.81 -18.58 -14.50
CA LEU A 52 -9.14 -18.09 -14.89
C LEU A 52 -9.70 -18.81 -16.13
N GLU A 53 -8.87 -19.17 -17.10
CA GLU A 53 -9.29 -19.98 -18.25
C GLU A 53 -9.73 -21.39 -17.82
N MET A 54 -8.99 -22.03 -16.91
CA MET A 54 -9.35 -23.35 -16.37
C MET A 54 -10.66 -23.30 -15.57
N LEU A 55 -10.89 -22.23 -14.81
CA LEU A 55 -12.12 -22.01 -14.03
C LEU A 55 -13.37 -21.80 -14.88
N ARG A 56 -13.22 -21.42 -16.17
CA ARG A 56 -14.34 -21.35 -17.11
C ARG A 56 -14.82 -22.73 -17.56
N VAL A 57 -13.94 -23.74 -17.53
CA VAL A 57 -14.19 -25.08 -18.07
C VAL A 57 -14.50 -26.07 -16.95
N LYS A 58 -13.82 -25.95 -15.81
CA LYS A 58 -13.94 -26.86 -14.66
C LYS A 58 -14.12 -26.06 -13.37
N ARG A 59 -14.95 -26.56 -12.47
CA ARG A 59 -15.05 -26.04 -11.09
C ARG A 59 -14.02 -26.72 -10.19
N TYR A 60 -13.44 -25.95 -9.29
CA TYR A 60 -12.51 -26.41 -8.28
C TYR A 60 -13.07 -26.06 -6.90
N ASP A 61 -12.87 -26.96 -5.94
CA ASP A 61 -13.34 -26.78 -4.57
C ASP A 61 -12.36 -25.91 -3.77
N LEU A 62 -11.07 -26.05 -4.07
CA LEU A 62 -9.97 -25.33 -3.42
C LEU A 62 -9.01 -24.76 -4.48
N ILE A 63 -8.66 -23.49 -4.33
CA ILE A 63 -7.60 -22.85 -5.10
C ILE A 63 -6.44 -22.54 -4.16
N ILE A 64 -5.23 -22.92 -4.57
CA ILE A 64 -3.99 -22.59 -3.88
C ILE A 64 -3.20 -21.66 -4.80
N CYS A 65 -2.92 -20.42 -4.42
CA CYS A 65 -2.21 -19.46 -5.28
C CYS A 65 -1.00 -18.80 -4.61
N ASP A 66 0.07 -18.56 -5.39
CA ASP A 66 1.11 -17.59 -5.00
C ASP A 66 0.59 -16.16 -5.20
N LEU A 67 1.12 -15.21 -4.43
CA LEU A 67 0.89 -13.78 -4.59
C LEU A 67 1.75 -13.15 -5.67
N ALA A 68 3.01 -13.55 -5.78
CA ALA A 68 3.96 -12.95 -6.70
C ALA A 68 4.06 -13.81 -7.98
N MET A 69 3.29 -13.45 -9.01
CA MET A 69 3.26 -14.17 -10.28
C MET A 69 3.40 -13.20 -11.46
N PRO A 70 4.01 -13.62 -12.59
CA PRO A 70 4.10 -12.83 -13.81
C PRO A 70 2.74 -12.69 -14.48
N ASP A 71 2.60 -11.64 -15.30
CA ASP A 71 1.41 -11.25 -16.08
C ASP A 71 0.18 -10.87 -15.25
N MET A 72 -0.21 -11.69 -14.29
CA MET A 72 -1.30 -11.44 -13.34
C MET A 72 -0.88 -11.94 -11.97
N ASP A 73 -0.72 -11.01 -11.03
CA ASP A 73 -0.40 -11.33 -9.64
C ASP A 73 -1.58 -11.97 -8.89
N GLY A 74 -1.29 -12.58 -7.75
CA GLY A 74 -2.30 -13.29 -6.96
C GLY A 74 -3.40 -12.36 -6.43
N ILE A 75 -3.12 -11.07 -6.22
CA ILE A 75 -4.11 -10.10 -5.72
C ILE A 75 -5.13 -9.77 -6.81
N VAL A 76 -4.68 -9.48 -8.03
CA VAL A 76 -5.56 -9.29 -9.20
C VAL A 76 -6.37 -10.55 -9.45
N PHE A 77 -5.74 -11.72 -9.37
CA PHE A 77 -6.44 -13.00 -9.51
C PHE A 77 -7.54 -13.18 -8.44
N ILE A 78 -7.29 -12.84 -7.17
CA ILE A 78 -8.29 -12.89 -6.09
C ILE A 78 -9.46 -11.95 -6.36
N LYS A 79 -9.21 -10.72 -6.83
CA LYS A 79 -10.30 -9.81 -7.23
C LYS A 79 -11.17 -10.40 -8.34
N ARG A 80 -10.56 -11.03 -9.35
CA ARG A 80 -11.29 -11.68 -10.46
C ARG A 80 -12.08 -12.90 -9.99
N LEU A 81 -11.54 -13.67 -9.05
CA LEU A 81 -12.26 -14.78 -8.42
C LEU A 81 -13.51 -14.30 -7.65
N ALA A 82 -13.48 -13.09 -7.07
CA ALA A 82 -14.63 -12.51 -6.38
C ALA A 82 -15.82 -12.19 -7.32
N GLU A 83 -15.56 -12.01 -8.63
CA GLU A 83 -16.58 -11.80 -9.66
C GLU A 83 -17.35 -13.09 -10.00
N LEU A 84 -16.90 -14.27 -9.54
CA LEU A 84 -17.57 -15.55 -9.77
C LEU A 84 -18.82 -15.71 -8.88
N ASN A 85 -19.88 -16.32 -9.45
CA ASN A 85 -21.15 -16.57 -8.74
C ASN A 85 -21.01 -17.51 -7.53
N GLU A 86 -20.10 -18.49 -7.60
CA GLU A 86 -19.76 -19.40 -6.51
C GLU A 86 -18.26 -19.26 -6.25
N LYS A 87 -17.91 -18.77 -5.05
CA LYS A 87 -16.52 -18.50 -4.67
C LYS A 87 -15.89 -19.77 -4.10
N PRO A 88 -14.77 -20.27 -4.67
CA PRO A 88 -14.05 -21.41 -4.13
C PRO A 88 -13.32 -21.04 -2.83
N ASP A 89 -12.99 -22.04 -2.02
CA ASP A 89 -12.11 -21.82 -0.87
C ASP A 89 -10.69 -21.52 -1.39
N LEU A 90 -9.99 -20.59 -0.73
CA LEU A 90 -8.73 -20.04 -1.24
C LEU A 90 -7.62 -20.18 -0.20
N VAL A 91 -6.47 -20.70 -0.62
CA VAL A 91 -5.24 -20.75 0.17
C VAL A 91 -4.18 -19.92 -0.54
N VAL A 92 -3.59 -18.99 0.17
CA VAL A 92 -2.52 -18.14 -0.37
C VAL A 92 -1.19 -18.66 0.13
N LEU A 93 -0.27 -18.98 -0.77
CA LEU A 93 1.10 -19.37 -0.45
C LEU A 93 2.00 -18.15 -0.61
N SER A 94 2.74 -17.78 0.43
CA SER A 94 3.65 -16.65 0.32
C SER A 94 4.95 -16.84 1.10
N SER A 95 6.06 -16.39 0.51
CA SER A 95 7.34 -16.18 1.21
C SER A 95 7.47 -14.74 1.75
N GLN A 96 6.41 -13.95 1.70
CA GLN A 96 6.40 -12.55 2.09
C GLN A 96 6.22 -12.37 3.62
N PRO A 97 6.56 -11.19 4.18
CA PRO A 97 6.37 -10.93 5.60
C PRO A 97 4.91 -11.15 6.06
N VAL A 98 4.74 -11.66 7.29
CA VAL A 98 3.43 -11.96 7.92
C VAL A 98 2.42 -10.81 7.79
N ALA A 99 2.90 -9.57 7.83
CA ALA A 99 2.05 -8.40 7.75
C ALA A 99 1.36 -8.22 6.37
N LEU A 100 2.00 -8.67 5.28
CA LEU A 100 1.42 -8.65 3.93
C LEU A 100 0.41 -9.78 3.74
N ILE A 101 0.67 -10.93 4.36
CA ILE A 101 -0.25 -12.06 4.42
C ILE A 101 -1.59 -11.63 5.06
N GLN A 102 -1.54 -10.97 6.22
CA GLN A 102 -2.73 -10.48 6.92
C GLN A 102 -3.52 -9.44 6.12
N LEU A 103 -2.84 -8.61 5.33
CA LEU A 103 -3.49 -7.66 4.43
C LEU A 103 -4.29 -8.38 3.31
N VAL A 104 -3.72 -9.45 2.73
CA VAL A 104 -4.41 -10.25 1.71
C VAL A 104 -5.61 -11.00 2.30
N GLU A 105 -5.49 -11.55 3.51
CA GLU A 105 -6.61 -12.18 4.22
C GLU A 105 -7.79 -11.21 4.42
N ARG A 106 -7.50 -9.95 4.79
CA ARG A 106 -8.51 -8.89 4.90
C ARG A 106 -9.12 -8.54 3.56
N LEU A 107 -8.31 -8.44 2.50
CA LEU A 107 -8.82 -8.21 1.14
C LEU A 107 -9.83 -9.29 0.74
N ALA A 108 -9.47 -10.57 0.87
CA ALA A 108 -10.36 -11.66 0.54
C ALA A 108 -11.63 -11.69 1.42
N SER A 109 -11.49 -11.37 2.70
CA SER A 109 -12.64 -11.23 3.60
C SER A 109 -13.58 -10.11 3.15
N SER A 110 -13.03 -8.95 2.75
CA SER A 110 -13.80 -7.82 2.23
C SER A 110 -14.51 -8.14 0.91
N LEU A 111 -13.90 -8.97 0.07
CA LEU A 111 -14.46 -9.48 -1.17
C LEU A 111 -15.45 -10.65 -0.95
N GLY A 112 -15.72 -11.02 0.30
CA GLY A 112 -16.71 -12.05 0.66
C GLY A 112 -16.28 -13.48 0.31
N PHE A 113 -14.99 -13.79 0.33
CA PHE A 113 -14.51 -15.18 0.34
C PHE A 113 -14.87 -15.85 1.66
N ARG A 114 -15.22 -17.14 1.60
CA ARG A 114 -15.77 -17.89 2.73
C ARG A 114 -14.73 -18.23 3.78
N GLN A 115 -13.52 -18.59 3.36
CA GLN A 115 -12.41 -18.87 4.23
C GLN A 115 -11.11 -18.74 3.42
N LEU A 116 -10.18 -17.92 3.91
CA LEU A 116 -8.82 -17.83 3.39
C LEU A 116 -7.86 -18.31 4.48
N SER A 117 -6.90 -19.13 4.11
CA SER A 117 -5.74 -19.43 4.96
C SER A 117 -4.48 -19.10 4.18
N ALA A 118 -3.69 -18.17 4.69
CA ALA A 118 -2.40 -17.84 4.10
C ALA A 118 -1.29 -18.61 4.82
N LEU A 119 -0.55 -19.42 4.07
CA LEU A 119 0.52 -20.27 4.58
C LEU A 119 1.88 -19.70 4.18
N SER A 120 2.81 -19.66 5.14
CA SER A 120 4.20 -19.30 4.87
C SER A 120 4.93 -20.44 4.16
N LYS A 121 5.75 -20.12 3.15
CA LYS A 121 6.69 -21.10 2.56
C LYS A 121 7.86 -21.36 3.55
N PRO A 122 8.32 -22.60 3.76
CA PRO A 122 7.90 -23.84 3.10
C PRO A 122 6.60 -24.40 3.69
N LEU A 123 5.77 -24.97 2.82
CA LEU A 123 4.46 -25.53 3.14
C LEU A 123 4.57 -26.68 4.16
N ASP A 124 4.07 -26.49 5.37
CA ASP A 124 3.91 -27.58 6.33
C ASP A 124 2.61 -28.35 6.01
N THR A 125 2.76 -29.63 5.69
CA THR A 125 1.65 -30.59 5.50
C THR A 125 0.68 -30.62 6.69
N GLY A 126 1.16 -30.35 7.91
CA GLY A 126 0.35 -30.22 9.11
C GLY A 126 -0.59 -29.01 9.05
N GLU A 127 -0.07 -27.84 8.70
CA GLU A 127 -0.84 -26.59 8.58
C GLU A 127 -1.83 -26.64 7.41
N LEU A 128 -1.43 -27.23 6.29
CA LEU A 128 -2.32 -27.42 5.14
C LEU A 128 -3.47 -28.38 5.45
N SER A 129 -3.19 -29.51 6.12
CA SER A 129 -4.24 -30.43 6.56
C SER A 129 -5.17 -29.83 7.63
N ALA A 130 -4.68 -28.89 8.43
CA ALA A 130 -5.47 -28.16 9.42
C ALA A 130 -6.37 -27.10 8.75
N ALA A 131 -5.82 -26.34 7.80
CA ALA A 131 -6.59 -25.44 6.93
C ALA A 131 -7.69 -26.22 6.20
N MET A 132 -7.34 -27.38 5.62
CA MET A 132 -8.28 -28.25 4.92
C MET A 132 -9.41 -28.80 5.81
N ARG A 133 -9.12 -29.07 7.09
CA ARG A 133 -10.12 -29.52 8.08
C ARG A 133 -11.06 -28.41 8.56
N GLY A 134 -10.65 -27.15 8.43
CA GLY A 134 -11.49 -25.98 8.76
C GLY A 134 -12.68 -25.78 7.82
N PHE A 135 -12.57 -26.23 6.56
CA PHE A 135 -13.57 -26.04 5.51
C PHE A 135 -14.84 -26.90 5.65
N ASP A 136 -14.87 -27.87 6.58
CA ASP A 136 -15.98 -28.84 6.72
C ASP A 136 -17.17 -28.32 7.55
N SER A 137 -17.07 -27.14 8.17
CA SER A 137 -18.12 -26.56 9.02
C SER A 137 -18.56 -25.18 8.54
N THR A 138 -19.79 -24.77 8.83
CA THR A 138 -20.40 -23.46 8.49
C THR A 138 -20.78 -23.23 7.02
N ARG A 139 -21.86 -23.90 6.60
CA ARG A 139 -22.68 -23.56 5.42
C ARG A 139 -23.91 -22.78 5.90
N SER A 140 -23.82 -21.44 6.02
CA SER A 140 -25.02 -20.59 6.14
C SER A 140 -24.73 -19.08 6.07
N LEU A 141 -25.42 -18.45 5.12
CA LEU A 141 -26.10 -17.15 5.22
C LEU A 141 -25.27 -15.85 5.14
N LEU A 142 -25.38 -15.20 3.96
CA LEU A 142 -25.95 -13.85 3.71
C LEU A 142 -25.08 -12.95 2.81
N ALA A 143 -25.76 -12.41 1.79
CA ALA A 143 -25.32 -11.40 0.85
C ALA A 143 -26.05 -10.09 1.15
N VAL A 144 -25.38 -8.93 1.06
CA VAL A 144 -25.97 -7.63 0.67
C VAL A 144 -24.88 -6.73 0.07
N ALA A 145 -25.17 -6.09 -1.06
CA ALA A 145 -24.37 -5.07 -1.74
C ALA A 145 -24.87 -3.65 -1.41
N SER A 146 -24.02 -2.63 -1.54
CA SER A 146 -24.37 -1.20 -1.40
C SER A 146 -24.31 -0.46 -2.75
N PRO A 147 -25.12 0.60 -2.98
CA PRO A 147 -25.10 1.41 -4.21
C PRO A 147 -24.61 2.87 -4.04
N GLY A 148 -23.92 3.37 -5.08
CA GLY A 148 -24.24 4.64 -5.75
C GLY A 148 -23.42 5.90 -5.40
N ALA A 149 -22.56 6.34 -6.35
CA ALA A 149 -21.94 7.67 -6.38
C ALA A 149 -22.70 8.62 -7.34
N VAL A 150 -22.76 9.91 -7.01
CA VAL A 150 -23.32 10.99 -7.84
C VAL A 150 -22.25 12.05 -8.12
N SER A 151 -22.04 12.34 -9.41
CA SER A 151 -21.11 13.35 -9.94
C SER A 151 -21.71 14.76 -9.93
N SER A 152 -20.86 15.79 -9.84
CA SER A 152 -21.16 17.17 -10.28
C SER A 152 -19.87 18.03 -10.35
N PRO A 153 -19.87 19.20 -11.06
CA PRO A 153 -18.99 19.44 -12.22
C PRO A 153 -17.93 20.57 -12.05
N MET A 154 -17.05 20.67 -13.06
CA MET A 154 -16.00 21.70 -13.33
C MET A 154 -16.43 22.59 -14.53
N PRO A 155 -15.72 23.68 -14.95
CA PRO A 155 -14.30 23.99 -14.72
C PRO A 155 -13.89 25.46 -14.43
N THR A 156 -12.62 25.63 -14.05
CA THR A 156 -11.78 26.75 -14.52
C THR A 156 -10.67 26.18 -15.40
N ASP A 157 -10.52 26.76 -16.59
CA ASP A 157 -9.61 26.54 -17.74
C ASP A 157 -8.61 25.37 -17.70
N SER A 158 -9.00 24.24 -18.32
CA SER A 158 -8.18 23.03 -18.52
C SER A 158 -6.99 23.21 -19.48
N VAL A 159 -6.97 24.27 -20.29
CA VAL A 159 -5.92 24.53 -21.29
C VAL A 159 -4.61 24.96 -20.62
N ASP A 160 -4.66 25.85 -19.62
CA ASP A 160 -3.47 26.36 -18.92
C ASP A 160 -2.70 25.25 -18.19
N VAL A 161 -3.41 24.26 -17.65
CA VAL A 161 -2.79 23.10 -16.97
C VAL A 161 -2.05 22.21 -17.97
N LEU A 162 -2.65 21.96 -19.13
CA LEU A 162 -2.02 21.18 -20.20
C LEU A 162 -0.76 21.88 -20.73
N GLU A 163 -0.86 23.20 -20.98
CA GLU A 163 0.30 24.02 -21.37
C GLU A 163 1.39 23.99 -20.29
N GLY A 164 1.01 24.03 -19.01
CA GLY A 164 1.95 23.92 -17.90
C GLY A 164 2.68 22.57 -17.85
N LEU A 165 1.97 21.47 -18.12
CA LEU A 165 2.55 20.11 -18.15
C LEU A 165 3.51 19.96 -19.33
N ILE A 166 3.08 20.35 -20.54
CA ILE A 166 3.92 20.31 -21.75
C ILE A 166 5.14 21.23 -21.60
N GLY A 167 4.93 22.42 -21.04
CA GLY A 167 5.97 23.41 -20.78
C GLY A 167 6.91 23.08 -19.62
N LYS A 168 6.76 21.92 -18.97
CA LYS A 168 7.56 21.47 -17.80
C LYS A 168 7.57 22.49 -16.64
N GLN A 169 6.47 23.24 -16.48
CA GLN A 169 6.34 24.31 -15.48
C GLN A 169 6.10 23.77 -14.06
N PHE A 170 5.75 22.49 -13.93
CA PHE A 170 5.62 21.81 -12.65
C PHE A 170 6.98 21.32 -12.14
N THR A 171 7.31 21.66 -10.90
CA THR A 171 8.58 21.36 -10.25
C THR A 171 8.37 20.69 -8.90
N ALA A 172 9.30 19.81 -8.55
CA ALA A 172 9.37 19.18 -7.24
C ALA A 172 10.14 20.10 -6.28
N TRP A 173 9.49 20.44 -5.18
CA TRP A 173 10.12 21.04 -4.00
C TRP A 173 10.20 19.98 -2.91
N TYR A 174 11.11 20.17 -1.98
CA TYR A 174 11.45 19.18 -0.96
C TYR A 174 11.33 19.82 0.41
N GLN A 175 10.56 19.20 1.30
CA GLN A 175 10.48 19.59 2.69
C GLN A 175 11.30 18.61 3.53
N PRO A 176 12.38 19.08 4.21
CA PRO A 176 13.19 18.20 5.04
C PRO A 176 12.46 17.63 6.26
N GLN A 177 12.68 16.34 6.48
CA GLN A 177 12.33 15.63 7.71
C GLN A 177 13.59 15.48 8.57
N HIS A 178 13.50 15.92 9.82
CA HIS A 178 14.62 15.98 10.74
C HIS A 178 14.51 14.90 11.82
N ASP A 179 15.60 14.21 12.08
CA ASP A 179 15.74 13.35 13.26
C ASP A 179 16.08 14.21 14.48
N LEU A 180 15.26 14.13 15.54
CA LEU A 180 15.36 15.01 16.71
C LEU A 180 16.56 14.74 17.60
N GLU A 181 17.11 13.53 17.56
CA GLU A 181 18.25 13.13 18.36
C GLU A 181 19.55 13.61 17.72
N THR A 182 19.71 13.36 16.43
CA THR A 182 20.91 13.69 15.66
C THR A 182 20.86 15.08 15.03
N SER A 183 19.68 15.71 14.97
CA SER A 183 19.39 16.95 14.23
C SER A 183 19.66 16.86 12.72
N ARG A 184 19.91 15.66 12.18
CA ARG A 184 20.21 15.45 10.76
C ARG A 184 18.92 15.37 9.94
N ILE A 185 19.04 15.73 8.66
CA ILE A 185 18.00 15.46 7.67
C ILE A 185 18.06 13.97 7.35
N VAL A 186 16.95 13.27 7.53
CA VAL A 186 16.84 11.81 7.30
C VAL A 186 15.93 11.45 6.13
N GLY A 187 15.05 12.37 5.74
CA GLY A 187 14.17 12.20 4.61
C GLY A 187 13.68 13.54 4.09
N VAL A 188 12.96 13.51 2.98
CA VAL A 188 12.29 14.69 2.43
C VAL A 188 10.94 14.33 1.85
N GLU A 189 9.96 15.18 2.07
CA GLU A 189 8.68 15.09 1.38
C GLU A 189 8.72 15.85 0.05
N VAL A 190 8.24 15.22 -1.01
CA VAL A 190 8.13 15.80 -2.35
C VAL A 190 6.81 16.55 -2.49
N LEU A 191 6.92 17.84 -2.73
CA LEU A 191 5.79 18.75 -2.85
C LEU A 191 5.74 19.37 -4.24
N ALA A 192 4.59 19.25 -4.90
CA ALA A 192 4.37 19.85 -6.20
C ALA A 192 4.32 21.39 -6.10
N ARG A 193 4.99 22.08 -7.02
CA ARG A 193 4.89 23.52 -7.24
C ARG A 193 4.73 23.81 -8.72
N TRP A 194 3.84 24.73 -9.07
CA TRP A 194 3.70 25.19 -10.44
C TRP A 194 4.33 26.57 -10.61
N ASN A 195 5.40 26.65 -11.38
CA ASN A 195 6.04 27.91 -11.75
C ASN A 195 5.26 28.54 -12.92
N HIS A 196 4.16 29.19 -12.61
CA HIS A 196 3.27 29.80 -13.59
C HIS A 196 3.91 31.08 -14.18
N PRO A 197 3.98 31.23 -15.52
CA PRO A 197 4.68 32.34 -16.17
C PRO A 197 4.23 33.74 -15.70
N SER A 198 2.92 33.91 -15.49
CA SER A 198 2.33 35.19 -15.07
C SER A 198 1.94 35.28 -13.59
N ARG A 199 1.76 34.14 -12.89
CA ARG A 199 1.24 34.09 -11.52
C ARG A 199 2.29 33.71 -10.47
N GLY A 200 3.53 33.46 -10.90
CA GLY A 200 4.60 33.01 -10.02
C GLY A 200 4.38 31.58 -9.53
N ILE A 201 4.84 31.29 -8.31
CA ILE A 201 4.81 29.94 -7.75
C ILE A 201 3.43 29.66 -7.15
N LEU A 202 2.72 28.68 -7.71
CA LEU A 202 1.41 28.23 -7.23
C LEU A 202 1.54 26.93 -6.41
N LEU A 203 0.69 26.83 -5.38
CA LEU A 203 0.58 25.67 -4.50
C LEU A 203 -0.45 24.65 -5.05
N PRO A 204 -0.37 23.38 -4.64
CA PRO A 204 -1.27 22.32 -5.12
C PRO A 204 -2.75 22.64 -4.98
N SER A 205 -3.16 23.35 -3.91
CA SER A 205 -4.55 23.76 -3.70
C SER A 205 -5.17 24.57 -4.84
N VAL A 206 -4.35 25.22 -5.67
CA VAL A 206 -4.80 26.04 -6.81
C VAL A 206 -5.03 25.21 -8.07
N PHE A 207 -4.30 24.11 -8.27
CA PHE A 207 -4.25 23.40 -9.56
C PHE A 207 -4.56 21.91 -9.49
N LEU A 208 -4.45 21.27 -8.33
CA LEU A 208 -4.53 19.82 -8.20
C LEU A 208 -5.94 19.30 -8.54
N ASN A 209 -6.99 19.99 -8.10
CA ASN A 209 -8.37 19.67 -8.46
C ASN A 209 -8.58 19.69 -9.98
N THR A 210 -8.00 20.67 -10.67
CA THR A 210 -8.07 20.75 -12.13
C THR A 210 -7.34 19.59 -12.79
N ILE A 211 -6.16 19.22 -12.30
CA ILE A 211 -5.38 18.08 -12.81
C ILE A 211 -6.09 16.74 -12.61
N ILE A 212 -6.70 16.53 -11.44
CA ILE A 212 -7.45 15.32 -11.13
C ILE A 212 -8.68 15.21 -12.05
N SER A 213 -9.50 16.26 -12.11
CA SER A 213 -10.73 16.26 -12.93
C SER A 213 -10.48 16.19 -14.44
N SER A 214 -9.29 16.58 -14.89
CA SER A 214 -8.88 16.48 -16.30
C SER A 214 -8.11 15.20 -16.64
N GLY A 215 -7.93 14.29 -15.67
CA GLY A 215 -7.27 12.99 -15.88
C GLY A 215 -5.74 13.05 -16.03
N TRP A 216 -5.11 14.19 -15.76
CA TRP A 216 -3.66 14.39 -15.94
C TRP A 216 -2.82 14.06 -14.71
N ILE A 217 -3.44 13.60 -13.62
CA ILE A 217 -2.75 13.30 -12.36
C ILE A 217 -1.62 12.29 -12.53
N ASN A 218 -1.83 11.25 -13.33
CA ASN A 218 -0.80 10.24 -13.61
C ASN A 218 0.41 10.83 -14.34
N HIS A 219 0.19 11.78 -15.25
CA HIS A 219 1.27 12.45 -15.98
C HIS A 219 2.05 13.39 -15.05
N LEU A 220 1.36 14.18 -14.22
CA LEU A 220 2.00 15.02 -13.21
C LEU A 220 2.84 14.18 -12.25
N ASN A 221 2.26 13.11 -11.68
CA ASN A 221 2.92 12.26 -10.71
C ASN A 221 4.16 11.61 -11.30
N SER A 222 4.06 11.06 -12.51
CA SER A 222 5.21 10.45 -13.20
C SER A 222 6.34 11.47 -13.41
N MET A 223 6.00 12.67 -13.87
CA MET A 223 6.98 13.74 -14.10
C MET A 223 7.66 14.21 -12.81
N LEU A 224 6.89 14.39 -11.73
CA LEU A 224 7.43 14.83 -10.43
C LEU A 224 8.26 13.74 -9.77
N LEU A 225 7.80 12.49 -9.81
CA LEU A 225 8.49 11.35 -9.25
C LEU A 225 9.83 11.12 -9.95
N GLU A 226 9.87 11.18 -11.28
CA GLU A 226 11.13 11.06 -12.03
C GLU A 226 12.14 12.15 -11.63
N LYS A 227 11.70 13.40 -11.51
CA LYS A 227 12.55 14.52 -11.05
C LYS A 227 13.06 14.28 -9.63
N ALA A 228 12.19 13.81 -8.75
CA ALA A 228 12.50 13.59 -7.34
C ALA A 228 13.48 12.42 -7.14
N LEU A 229 13.30 11.31 -7.85
CA LEU A 229 14.20 10.15 -7.80
C LEU A 229 15.58 10.46 -8.39
N ARG A 230 15.64 11.25 -9.47
CA ARG A 230 16.93 11.73 -10.00
C ARG A 230 17.68 12.59 -8.98
N ALA A 231 16.97 13.47 -8.26
CA ALA A 231 17.55 14.28 -7.20
C ALA A 231 18.03 13.41 -6.02
N GLN A 232 17.20 12.47 -5.56
CA GLN A 232 17.56 11.50 -4.51
C GLN A 232 18.81 10.69 -4.88
N SER A 233 18.90 10.21 -6.13
CA SER A 233 20.06 9.47 -6.62
C SER A 233 21.33 10.33 -6.62
N ALA A 234 21.22 11.64 -6.92
CA ALA A 234 22.33 12.57 -6.82
C ALA A 234 22.77 12.78 -5.36
N TRP A 235 21.84 13.00 -4.43
CA TRP A 235 22.16 13.15 -3.00
C TRP A 235 22.81 11.91 -2.42
N ARG A 236 22.33 10.72 -2.79
CA ARG A 236 22.94 9.45 -2.38
C ARG A 236 24.39 9.33 -2.84
N LYS A 237 24.72 9.75 -4.08
CA LYS A 237 26.10 9.79 -4.57
C LYS A 237 26.99 10.80 -3.83
N MET A 238 26.39 11.85 -3.27
CA MET A 238 27.07 12.81 -2.40
C MET A 238 27.22 12.33 -0.95
N GLY A 239 26.77 11.11 -0.62
CA GLY A 239 26.85 10.53 0.72
C GLY A 239 25.61 10.77 1.60
N TRP A 240 24.50 11.26 1.03
CA TRP A 240 23.26 11.57 1.74
C TRP A 240 22.12 10.63 1.29
N PRO A 241 21.98 9.44 1.90
CA PRO A 241 20.94 8.47 1.53
C PRO A 241 19.59 8.86 2.17
N LEU A 242 18.96 9.91 1.67
CA LEU A 242 17.68 10.40 2.18
C LEU A 242 16.51 9.53 1.71
N THR A 243 15.58 9.22 2.61
CA THR A 243 14.26 8.67 2.23
C THR A 243 13.47 9.74 1.48
N LEU A 244 12.89 9.36 0.35
CA LEU A 244 12.03 10.24 -0.44
C LEU A 244 10.58 9.90 -0.14
N SER A 245 9.79 10.83 0.38
CA SER A 245 8.35 10.64 0.54
C SER A 245 7.57 11.30 -0.58
N PHE A 246 6.63 10.57 -1.17
CA PHE A 246 5.87 11.00 -2.34
C PHE A 246 4.39 10.68 -2.17
N ASN A 247 3.56 11.71 -2.32
CA ASN A 247 2.12 11.61 -2.20
C ASN A 247 1.48 10.88 -3.38
N ILE A 248 0.68 9.85 -3.09
CA ILE A 248 -0.11 9.10 -4.07
C ILE A 248 -1.59 9.23 -3.71
N PRO A 249 -2.42 9.85 -4.58
CA PRO A 249 -3.86 9.86 -4.37
C PRO A 249 -4.40 8.44 -4.28
N VAL A 250 -5.23 8.18 -3.27
CA VAL A 250 -5.74 6.83 -2.99
C VAL A 250 -6.62 6.30 -4.11
N SER A 251 -7.26 7.19 -4.89
CA SER A 251 -8.02 6.81 -6.09
C SER A 251 -7.18 6.06 -7.14
N LEU A 252 -5.85 6.25 -7.16
CA LEU A 252 -4.95 5.53 -8.07
C LEU A 252 -4.72 4.07 -7.63
N LEU A 253 -5.05 3.69 -6.38
CA LEU A 253 -4.88 2.32 -5.89
C LEU A 253 -5.78 1.31 -6.60
N ALA A 254 -6.89 1.79 -7.18
CA ALA A 254 -7.75 0.98 -8.03
C ALA A 254 -7.07 0.59 -9.37
N GLU A 255 -6.11 1.39 -9.85
CA GLU A 255 -5.40 1.11 -11.10
C GLU A 255 -4.46 -0.10 -10.94
N GLU A 256 -4.73 -1.18 -11.68
CA GLU A 256 -3.90 -2.39 -11.59
C GLU A 256 -2.46 -2.18 -12.06
N SER A 257 -2.24 -1.22 -12.96
CA SER A 257 -0.91 -0.90 -13.53
C SER A 257 -0.07 0.06 -12.70
N LEU A 258 -0.61 0.64 -11.62
CA LEU A 258 0.10 1.64 -10.81
C LEU A 258 1.42 1.10 -10.23
N PRO A 259 1.47 -0.07 -9.57
CA PRO A 259 2.69 -0.58 -8.96
C PRO A 259 3.81 -0.80 -9.98
N GLU A 260 3.50 -1.40 -11.13
CA GLU A 260 4.43 -1.63 -12.23
C GLU A 260 4.95 -0.32 -12.81
N ARG A 261 4.06 0.67 -12.99
CA ARG A 261 4.43 2.00 -13.50
C ARG A 261 5.39 2.72 -12.53
N LEU A 262 5.11 2.70 -11.24
CA LEU A 262 5.99 3.31 -10.23
C LEU A 262 7.34 2.59 -10.17
N LEU A 263 7.34 1.26 -10.18
CA LEU A 263 8.56 0.46 -10.17
C LEU A 263 9.44 0.78 -11.39
N ALA A 264 8.85 0.83 -12.58
CA ALA A 264 9.57 1.16 -13.80
C ALA A 264 10.23 2.55 -13.73
N ILE A 265 9.56 3.55 -13.17
CA ILE A 265 10.14 4.90 -12.99
C ILE A 265 11.33 4.85 -12.01
N VAL A 266 11.20 4.11 -10.90
CA VAL A 266 12.27 3.93 -9.90
C VAL A 266 13.48 3.25 -10.53
N GLU A 267 13.28 2.15 -11.25
CA GLU A 267 14.34 1.41 -11.91
C GLU A 267 15.05 2.25 -12.98
N GLN A 268 14.29 2.98 -13.81
CA GLN A 268 14.85 3.88 -14.83
C GLN A 268 15.71 5.00 -14.23
N CYS A 269 15.41 5.44 -13.01
CA CYS A 269 16.20 6.44 -12.28
C CYS A 269 17.36 5.84 -11.48
N GLY A 270 17.51 4.51 -11.47
CA GLY A 270 18.47 3.80 -10.61
C GLY A 270 18.18 3.96 -9.12
N GLY A 271 16.91 4.16 -8.76
CA GLY A 271 16.43 4.24 -7.39
C GLY A 271 16.25 2.85 -6.76
N ASP A 272 15.83 2.84 -5.51
CA ASP A 272 15.46 1.62 -4.77
C ASP A 272 14.05 1.84 -4.18
N PRO A 273 13.06 0.97 -4.50
CA PRO A 273 11.71 1.06 -3.94
C PRO A 273 11.68 1.16 -2.40
N ALA A 274 12.63 0.53 -1.72
CA ALA A 274 12.73 0.57 -0.26
C ALA A 274 13.10 1.96 0.30
N THR A 275 13.64 2.85 -0.55
CA THR A 275 13.99 4.24 -0.20
C THR A 275 12.92 5.26 -0.60
N LEU A 276 11.84 4.80 -1.24
CA LEU A 276 10.67 5.59 -1.60
C LEU A 276 9.51 5.26 -0.65
N MET A 277 9.09 6.26 0.12
CA MET A 277 7.91 6.22 0.98
C MET A 277 6.72 6.78 0.19
N LEU A 278 5.69 5.96 -0.04
CA LEU A 278 4.45 6.41 -0.68
C LEU A 278 3.47 6.84 0.41
N GLU A 279 3.09 8.11 0.39
CA GLU A 279 2.16 8.71 1.34
C GLU A 279 0.74 8.56 0.80
N LEU A 280 -0.13 7.91 1.59
CA LEU A 280 -1.54 7.69 1.27
C LEU A 280 -2.38 8.57 2.20
N THR A 281 -3.09 9.55 1.62
CA THR A 281 -3.93 10.49 2.36
C THR A 281 -5.18 9.83 2.92
N GLU A 282 -5.52 10.11 4.18
CA GLU A 282 -6.70 9.51 4.84
C GLU A 282 -8.04 9.98 4.25
N THR A 283 -8.12 11.21 3.75
CA THR A 283 -9.38 11.92 3.46
C THR A 283 -10.02 11.58 2.12
N THR A 284 -9.34 10.82 1.27
CA THR A 284 -9.88 10.39 -0.02
C THR A 284 -10.68 9.12 0.14
N GLU A 285 -12.02 9.25 0.06
CA GLU A 285 -12.92 8.11 -0.06
C GLU A 285 -12.52 7.27 -1.29
N THR A 286 -12.13 6.02 -1.06
CA THR A 286 -12.20 5.01 -2.11
C THR A 286 -13.64 4.53 -2.16
N ASP A 287 -14.25 4.55 -3.36
CA ASP A 287 -15.58 3.98 -3.58
C ASP A 287 -15.65 2.49 -3.17
N ASP A 288 -14.49 1.80 -3.15
CA ASP A 288 -14.35 0.42 -2.71
C ASP A 288 -13.12 0.22 -1.79
N TYR A 289 -13.36 -0.16 -0.53
CA TYR A 289 -12.29 -0.47 0.43
C TYR A 289 -11.40 -1.65 -0.01
N SER A 290 -11.92 -2.54 -0.87
CA SER A 290 -11.12 -3.63 -1.43
C SER A 290 -10.05 -3.13 -2.39
N ASP A 291 -10.32 -2.04 -3.14
CA ASP A 291 -9.33 -1.41 -4.02
C ASP A 291 -8.17 -0.79 -3.22
N TYR A 292 -8.49 -0.19 -2.07
CA TYR A 292 -7.50 0.33 -1.15
C TYR A 292 -6.54 -0.77 -0.68
N LEU A 293 -7.09 -1.87 -0.15
CA LEU A 293 -6.29 -2.98 0.36
C LEU A 293 -5.49 -3.66 -0.76
N ALA A 294 -6.10 -3.88 -1.94
CA ALA A 294 -5.45 -4.50 -3.08
C ALA A 294 -4.32 -3.64 -3.64
N GLY A 295 -4.54 -2.33 -3.82
CA GLY A 295 -3.51 -1.40 -4.27
C GLY A 295 -2.34 -1.32 -3.29
N ALA A 296 -2.62 -1.14 -2.00
CA ALA A 296 -1.59 -1.11 -0.97
C ALA A 296 -0.78 -2.41 -0.92
N ALA A 297 -1.44 -3.57 -1.02
CA ALA A 297 -0.77 -4.87 -1.02
C ALA A 297 0.17 -5.03 -2.23
N ARG A 298 -0.27 -4.64 -3.43
CA ARG A 298 0.58 -4.69 -4.62
C ARG A 298 1.78 -3.75 -4.52
N LEU A 299 1.62 -2.55 -3.95
CA LEU A 299 2.75 -1.64 -3.70
C LEU A 299 3.76 -2.27 -2.73
N LYS A 300 3.30 -2.89 -1.63
CA LYS A 300 4.17 -3.61 -0.69
C LYS A 300 4.88 -4.79 -1.36
N LEU A 301 4.20 -5.54 -2.23
CA LEU A 301 4.82 -6.65 -3.00
C LEU A 301 5.97 -6.17 -3.89
N LYS A 302 5.89 -4.95 -4.44
CA LYS A 302 6.99 -4.35 -5.22
C LYS A 302 8.11 -3.75 -4.35
N GLY A 303 8.03 -3.88 -3.03
CA GLY A 303 9.05 -3.42 -2.09
C GLY A 303 8.93 -1.96 -1.66
N PHE A 304 7.84 -1.27 -2.03
CA PHE A 304 7.61 0.11 -1.60
C PHE A 304 7.34 0.20 -0.09
N LYS A 305 7.74 1.32 0.50
CA LYS A 305 7.35 1.72 1.84
C LYS A 305 6.07 2.54 1.79
N LEU A 306 5.17 2.33 2.75
CA LEU A 306 3.90 3.05 2.80
C LEU A 306 3.82 3.89 4.08
N SER A 307 3.27 5.10 3.95
CA SER A 307 2.96 6.00 5.05
C SER A 307 1.49 6.41 5.02
N ILE A 308 0.87 6.55 6.19
CA ILE A 308 -0.43 7.23 6.32
C ILE A 308 -0.17 8.72 6.47
N ASP A 309 -0.71 9.53 5.57
CA ASP A 309 -0.66 10.98 5.64
C ASP A 309 -1.90 11.56 6.34
N ASP A 310 -1.72 12.70 7.00
CA ASP A 310 -2.73 13.39 7.81
C ASP A 310 -3.42 12.52 8.88
N TYR A 311 -2.67 11.65 9.56
CA TYR A 311 -3.23 10.69 10.54
C TYR A 311 -4.05 11.39 11.64
N GLY A 312 -5.27 10.88 11.84
CA GLY A 312 -6.21 11.32 12.88
C GLY A 312 -7.22 12.38 12.42
N THR A 313 -7.14 12.81 11.15
CA THR A 313 -8.06 13.83 10.60
C THR A 313 -9.26 13.22 9.87
N GLY A 314 -9.21 11.93 9.51
CA GLY A 314 -10.31 11.21 8.89
C GLY A 314 -11.02 10.20 9.80
N TYR A 315 -12.02 9.52 9.21
CA TYR A 315 -12.90 8.60 9.93
C TYR A 315 -12.36 7.16 10.06
N SER A 316 -11.31 6.79 9.31
CA SER A 316 -10.89 5.39 9.11
C SER A 316 -9.41 5.12 9.42
N SER A 317 -8.67 6.08 9.97
CA SER A 317 -7.24 6.03 10.29
C SER A 317 -6.84 4.75 11.02
N LEU A 318 -7.56 4.39 12.09
CA LEU A 318 -7.24 3.20 12.88
C LEU A 318 -7.53 1.90 12.13
N LEU A 319 -8.63 1.85 11.36
CA LEU A 319 -8.96 0.68 10.54
C LEU A 319 -7.92 0.46 9.44
N ASN A 320 -7.45 1.54 8.81
CA ASN A 320 -6.39 1.51 7.80
C ASN A 320 -5.07 1.06 8.41
N LEU A 321 -4.68 1.65 9.55
CA LEU A 321 -3.47 1.30 10.28
C LEU A 321 -3.45 -0.16 10.74
N MET A 322 -4.61 -0.69 11.13
CA MET A 322 -4.73 -2.10 11.47
C MET A 322 -4.64 -2.98 10.23
N SER A 323 -5.08 -2.53 9.05
CA SER A 323 -5.30 -3.37 7.87
C SER A 323 -4.14 -3.42 6.90
N VAL A 324 -3.41 -2.32 6.75
CA VAL A 324 -2.25 -2.22 5.86
C VAL A 324 -0.98 -2.13 6.71
N PRO A 325 0.09 -2.86 6.38
CA PRO A 325 1.34 -2.83 7.11
C PRO A 325 2.16 -1.58 6.73
N PHE A 326 1.73 -0.46 7.29
CA PHE A 326 2.40 0.84 7.15
C PHE A 326 3.76 0.83 7.82
N ASP A 327 4.74 1.47 7.17
CA ASP A 327 6.09 1.64 7.70
C ASP A 327 6.22 2.95 8.49
N GLU A 328 5.36 3.93 8.19
CA GLU A 328 5.34 5.25 8.79
C GLU A 328 3.91 5.77 8.98
N ILE A 329 3.71 6.62 9.99
CA ILE A 329 2.55 7.50 10.11
C ILE A 329 3.01 8.95 10.23
N LYS A 330 2.29 9.85 9.57
CA LYS A 330 2.48 11.30 9.68
C LYS A 330 1.37 11.86 10.54
N ILE A 331 1.72 12.33 11.74
CA ILE A 331 0.76 12.94 12.66
C ILE A 331 0.55 14.38 12.22
N ASP A 332 -0.69 14.69 11.82
CA ASP A 332 -1.05 16.00 11.28
C ASP A 332 -0.75 17.14 12.28
N ARG A 333 -0.50 18.31 11.70
CA ARG A 333 -0.30 19.57 12.41
C ARG A 333 -1.38 19.84 13.46
N VAL A 334 -2.64 19.46 13.25
CA VAL A 334 -3.74 19.70 14.19
C VAL A 334 -3.50 19.04 15.56
N PHE A 335 -2.74 17.94 15.60
CA PHE A 335 -2.38 17.24 16.84
C PHE A 335 -1.07 17.74 17.45
N VAL A 336 -0.22 18.38 16.65
CA VAL A 336 1.11 18.80 17.05
C VAL A 336 1.11 20.26 17.52
N HIS A 337 0.52 21.15 16.73
CA HIS A 337 0.59 22.59 16.98
C HIS A 337 -0.26 22.98 18.19
N GLY A 338 0.38 23.58 19.19
CA GLY A 338 -0.27 24.01 20.43
C GLY A 338 -0.56 22.87 21.41
N ALA A 339 -0.05 21.65 21.16
CA ALA A 339 -0.22 20.50 22.04
C ALA A 339 0.30 20.81 23.46
N HIS A 340 1.42 21.52 23.60
CA HIS A 340 1.96 21.90 24.92
C HIS A 340 1.04 22.79 25.77
N LYS A 341 0.02 23.45 25.17
CA LYS A 341 -0.94 24.32 25.87
C LYS A 341 -2.29 23.67 26.09
N ASN A 342 -2.67 22.70 25.26
CA ASN A 342 -3.99 22.10 25.28
C ASN A 342 -3.90 20.63 25.76
N PRO A 343 -4.36 20.33 26.99
CA PRO A 343 -4.32 18.97 27.52
C PRO A 343 -5.03 17.92 26.66
N VAL A 344 -6.08 18.31 25.92
CA VAL A 344 -6.81 17.39 25.03
C VAL A 344 -5.97 17.04 23.82
N THR A 345 -5.40 18.04 23.15
CA THR A 345 -4.50 17.86 22.00
C THR A 345 -3.25 17.08 22.41
N GLN A 346 -2.67 17.39 23.57
CA GLN A 346 -1.54 16.64 24.12
C GLN A 346 -1.89 15.17 24.34
N ALA A 347 -3.03 14.86 24.97
CA ALA A 347 -3.45 13.48 25.21
C ALA A 347 -3.67 12.71 23.89
N ALA A 348 -4.21 13.36 22.87
CA ALA A 348 -4.38 12.77 21.54
C ALA A 348 -3.02 12.47 20.85
N LEU A 349 -2.08 13.41 20.94
CA LEU A 349 -0.70 13.22 20.46
C LEU A 349 0.00 12.07 21.19
N GLU A 350 -0.06 12.05 22.52
CA GLU A 350 0.51 10.98 23.36
C GLU A 350 -0.06 9.60 23.02
N SER A 351 -1.38 9.52 22.84
CA SER A 351 -2.07 8.28 22.44
C SER A 351 -1.58 7.80 21.07
N SER A 352 -1.45 8.72 20.11
CA SER A 352 -1.02 8.40 18.74
C SER A 352 0.43 7.90 18.71
N LEU A 353 1.33 8.56 19.44
CA LEU A 353 2.73 8.13 19.57
C LEU A 353 2.83 6.75 20.26
N SER A 354 2.07 6.55 21.34
CA SER A 354 2.06 5.27 22.06
C SER A 354 1.55 4.12 21.20
N LEU A 355 0.52 4.36 20.38
CA LEU A 355 0.00 3.36 19.45
C LEU A 355 1.05 2.99 18.40
N ALA A 356 1.69 3.98 17.78
CA ALA A 356 2.72 3.75 16.77
C ALA A 356 3.90 2.96 17.31
N GLU A 357 4.35 3.27 18.53
CA GLU A 357 5.40 2.53 19.22
C GLU A 357 5.01 1.06 19.41
N ARG A 358 3.79 0.78 19.90
CA ARG A 358 3.28 -0.60 20.10
C ARG A 358 3.15 -1.39 18.80
N LEU A 359 2.87 -0.70 17.69
CA LEU A 359 2.79 -1.30 16.36
C LEU A 359 4.16 -1.36 15.65
N ASN A 360 5.21 -0.83 16.27
CA ASN A 360 6.55 -0.70 15.70
C ASN A 360 6.56 0.05 14.36
N ILE A 361 5.79 1.14 14.28
CA ILE A 361 5.64 2.00 13.11
C ILE A 361 6.38 3.31 13.35
N LYS A 362 7.11 3.81 12.35
CA LYS A 362 7.84 5.08 12.46
C LYS A 362 6.83 6.24 12.50
N VAL A 363 7.16 7.29 13.26
CA VAL A 363 6.33 8.51 13.32
C VAL A 363 7.09 9.70 12.77
N VAL A 364 6.40 10.51 11.97
CA VAL A 364 6.78 11.87 11.60
C VAL A 364 5.73 12.83 12.17
N ALA A 365 6.12 13.73 13.06
CA ALA A 365 5.22 14.77 13.55
C ALA A 365 5.30 16.02 12.66
N GLU A 366 4.16 16.45 12.12
CA GLU A 366 4.09 17.54 11.16
C GLU A 366 3.73 18.89 11.78
N GLY A 367 4.02 19.97 11.05
CA GLY A 367 3.64 21.32 11.46
C GLY A 367 4.32 21.81 12.74
N VAL A 368 5.53 21.32 13.06
CA VAL A 368 6.31 21.81 14.20
C VAL A 368 6.77 23.25 13.95
N GLU A 369 6.15 24.19 14.65
CA GLU A 369 6.40 25.63 14.52
C GLU A 369 6.74 26.31 15.86
N ASP A 370 6.32 25.72 16.98
CA ASP A 370 6.55 26.24 18.34
C ASP A 370 7.67 25.42 19.04
N PRO A 371 8.75 26.05 19.54
CA PRO A 371 9.80 25.35 20.29
C PRO A 371 9.29 24.56 21.50
N GLN A 372 8.16 24.95 22.08
CA GLN A 372 7.55 24.24 23.20
C GLN A 372 6.87 22.94 22.74
N ASP A 373 6.24 22.92 21.56
CA ASP A 373 5.73 21.67 20.96
C ASP A 373 6.88 20.73 20.61
N LEU A 374 8.01 21.28 20.12
CA LEU A 374 9.22 20.50 19.89
C LEU A 374 9.76 19.87 21.18
N ALA A 375 9.81 20.63 22.29
CA ALA A 375 10.25 20.11 23.58
C ALA A 375 9.32 18.99 24.10
N LEU A 376 8.01 19.14 23.90
CA LEU A 376 7.03 18.11 24.22
C LEU A 376 7.27 16.85 23.36
N LEU A 377 7.39 16.98 22.04
CA LEU A 377 7.66 15.85 21.14
C LEU A 377 8.93 15.07 21.53
N LYS A 378 10.02 15.77 21.89
CA LYS A 378 11.24 15.14 22.41
C LYS A 378 10.99 14.36 23.69
N LYS A 379 10.22 14.94 24.63
CA LYS A 379 9.86 14.28 25.89
C LYS A 379 9.02 13.03 25.65
N LEU A 380 8.15 13.05 24.65
CA LEU A 380 7.28 11.93 24.27
C LEU A 380 7.99 10.88 23.39
N GLY A 381 9.28 11.05 23.11
CA GLY A 381 10.06 10.08 22.33
C GLY A 381 9.79 10.11 20.82
N CYS A 382 9.15 11.17 20.30
CA CYS A 382 9.00 11.31 18.85
C CYS A 382 10.38 11.54 18.21
N ARG A 383 10.69 10.75 17.17
CA ARG A 383 12.02 10.74 16.55
C ARG A 383 12.14 11.66 15.35
N THR A 384 11.13 11.69 14.49
CA THR A 384 11.19 12.43 13.22
C THR A 384 10.17 13.56 13.23
N VAL A 385 10.58 14.74 12.76
CA VAL A 385 9.69 15.90 12.67
C VAL A 385 9.82 16.62 11.35
N GLN A 386 8.74 17.31 10.99
CA GLN A 386 8.66 18.20 9.85
C GLN A 386 7.94 19.48 10.27
N GLY A 387 8.45 20.65 9.87
CA GLY A 387 7.79 21.92 10.19
C GLY A 387 8.65 23.15 9.94
N TYR A 388 8.00 24.32 9.92
CA TYR A 388 8.65 25.59 9.58
C TYR A 388 9.64 26.08 10.63
N LEU A 389 9.61 25.53 11.86
CA LEU A 389 10.65 25.76 12.84
C LEU A 389 12.03 25.31 12.33
N PHE A 390 12.06 24.27 11.49
CA PHE A 390 13.29 23.75 10.90
C PHE A 390 13.50 24.30 9.50
N SER A 391 12.57 24.00 8.60
CA SER A 391 12.73 24.21 7.17
C SER A 391 11.37 24.36 6.49
N LYS A 392 11.24 25.39 5.64
CA LYS A 392 10.15 25.45 4.65
C LYS A 392 10.48 24.54 3.46
N PRO A 393 9.48 24.13 2.66
CA PRO A 393 9.72 23.50 1.37
C PRO A 393 10.72 24.32 0.54
N MET A 394 11.68 23.65 -0.10
CA MET A 394 12.77 24.30 -0.84
C MET A 394 13.11 23.56 -2.13
N THR A 395 13.87 24.19 -3.02
CA THR A 395 14.34 23.55 -4.27
C THR A 395 15.45 22.53 -3.97
N ALA A 396 15.72 21.62 -4.91
CA ALA A 396 16.82 20.65 -4.78
C ALA A 396 18.16 21.34 -4.47
N SER A 397 18.49 22.41 -5.19
CA SER A 397 19.74 23.15 -4.99
C SER A 397 19.83 23.80 -3.61
N ALA A 398 18.72 24.33 -3.09
CA ALA A 398 18.69 24.88 -1.73
C ALA A 398 18.85 23.79 -0.67
N LEU A 399 18.26 22.61 -0.90
CA LEU A 399 18.43 21.45 -0.02
C LEU A 399 19.89 20.96 -0.02
N GLU A 400 20.53 20.87 -1.19
CA GLU A 400 21.94 20.47 -1.31
C GLU A 400 22.87 21.40 -0.51
N GLN A 401 22.65 22.72 -0.59
CA GLN A 401 23.41 23.67 0.22
C GLN A 401 23.22 23.42 1.72
N ARG A 402 22.02 23.03 2.14
CA ARG A 402 21.70 22.72 3.54
C ARG A 402 22.23 21.37 4.01
N LEU A 403 22.45 20.42 3.11
CA LEU A 403 23.10 19.15 3.45
C LEU A 403 24.62 19.31 3.61
N LEU A 404 25.21 20.30 2.93
CA LEU A 404 26.65 20.55 2.97
C LEU A 404 27.11 21.45 4.13
N GLY A 405 26.22 22.29 4.67
CA GLY A 405 26.48 23.16 5.82
C GLY A 405 25.98 22.54 7.11
#